data_AF-A0A3N5A4E1-F1
#
_entry.id   AF-A0A3N5A4E1-F1
#
_cell.length_a   1.000
_cell.length_b   1.000
_cell.length_c   1.000
_cell.angle_alpha   90.00
_cell.angle_beta   90.00
_cell.angle_gamma   90.00
#
_symmetry.space_group_name_H-M   'P 1'
#
loop_
_entity.id
_entity.type
_entity.pdbx_description
1 polymer ?
#
loop_
_entity_poly.entity_id
_entity_poly.type
_entity_poly.pdbx_seq_one_letter_code
_entity_poly.pdbx_strand_id
1 'polypeptide(L)'
;MDDLRHVFLSAREVMARYGWGKTKGYQNLKDRELVPAPVMTHPDRWRLDQLIAWEERRMALAEAALDALAVPDRREVNVTDLLPQPKRRRSA
;
A
#
# COMPACT_ATOMS: atom_id res chain seq x y z
N MET A 1 -9.24 16.11 -23.40
CA MET A 1 -9.06 15.07 -22.37
C MET A 1 -7.75 14.39 -22.67
N ASP A 2 -6.72 14.68 -21.88
CA ASP A 2 -5.39 14.08 -22.02
C ASP A 2 -5.47 12.58 -21.69
N ASP A 3 -5.16 11.77 -22.69
CA ASP A 3 -5.15 10.31 -22.56
C ASP A 3 -3.88 9.89 -21.80
N LEU A 4 -4.04 9.56 -20.51
CA LEU A 4 -2.94 9.21 -19.59
C LEU A 4 -2.07 8.03 -20.09
N ARG A 5 -2.61 7.24 -21.02
CA ARG A 5 -1.91 6.10 -21.66
C ARG A 5 -0.76 6.56 -22.56
N HIS A 6 -0.71 7.83 -22.95
CA HIS A 6 0.35 8.43 -23.77
C HIS A 6 1.34 9.28 -22.95
N VAL A 7 1.19 9.35 -21.62
CA VAL A 7 2.13 10.07 -20.76
C VAL A 7 3.27 9.13 -20.38
N PHE A 8 4.47 9.45 -20.86
CA PHE A 8 5.70 8.71 -20.59
C PHE A 8 6.59 9.53 -19.67
N LEU A 9 6.92 8.99 -18.51
CA LEU A 9 7.85 9.57 -17.56
C LEU A 9 9.25 9.01 -17.76
N SER A 10 10.25 9.89 -17.70
CA SER A 10 11.65 9.52 -17.59
C SER A 10 11.99 9.00 -16.19
N ALA A 11 13.11 8.28 -16.08
CA ALA A 11 13.66 7.85 -14.80
C ALA A 11 13.68 8.97 -13.73
N ARG A 12 14.02 10.21 -14.12
CA ARG A 12 14.11 11.33 -13.18
C ARG A 12 12.74 11.76 -12.66
N GLU A 13 11.72 11.73 -13.50
CA GLU A 13 10.35 12.06 -13.12
C GLU A 13 9.74 10.99 -12.24
N VAL A 14 10.02 9.71 -12.52
CA VAL A 14 9.62 8.58 -11.66
C VAL A 14 10.29 8.69 -10.29
N MET A 15 11.60 8.95 -10.24
CA MET A 15 12.30 9.17 -8.98
C MET A 15 11.75 10.37 -8.20
N ALA A 16 11.44 11.48 -8.88
CA ALA A 16 10.85 12.66 -8.24
C ALA A 16 9.47 12.36 -7.65
N ARG A 17 8.63 11.60 -8.37
CA ARG A 17 7.30 11.19 -7.91
C ARG A 17 7.34 10.42 -6.59
N TYR A 18 8.27 9.48 -6.46
CA TYR A 18 8.41 8.65 -5.26
C TYR A 18 9.36 9.25 -4.21
N GLY A 19 9.86 10.47 -4.42
CA GLY A 19 10.79 11.12 -3.51
C GLY A 19 12.15 10.41 -3.39
N TRP A 20 12.55 9.64 -4.40
CA TRP A 20 13.80 8.91 -4.40
C TRP A 20 14.97 9.85 -4.76
N GLY A 21 15.97 9.94 -3.89
CA GLY A 21 17.22 10.64 -4.20
C GLY A 21 17.98 9.96 -5.33
N LYS A 22 18.76 10.71 -6.13
CA LYS A 22 19.44 10.21 -7.36
C LYS A 22 20.10 8.84 -7.20
N THR A 23 20.96 8.66 -6.19
CA THR A 23 21.76 7.44 -6.04
C THR A 23 20.93 6.21 -5.69
N LYS A 24 19.94 6.35 -4.80
CA LYS A 24 19.04 5.25 -4.44
C LYS A 24 17.94 5.05 -5.46
N GLY A 25 17.48 6.10 -6.11
CA GLY A 25 16.40 6.05 -7.09
C GLY A 25 16.76 5.19 -8.30
N TYR A 26 17.98 5.28 -8.83
CA TYR A 26 18.40 4.37 -9.91
C TYR A 26 18.51 2.90 -9.49
N GLN A 27 18.79 2.63 -8.20
CA GLN A 27 18.75 1.26 -7.68
C GLN A 27 17.30 0.78 -7.56
N ASN A 28 16.42 1.61 -7.02
CA ASN A 28 14.98 1.32 -6.92
C ASN A 28 14.34 1.14 -8.32
N LEU A 29 14.82 1.85 -9.35
CA LEU A 29 14.35 1.68 -10.72
C LEU A 29 14.73 0.33 -11.34
N LYS A 30 15.78 -0.32 -10.83
CA LYS A 30 16.17 -1.68 -11.23
C LYS A 30 15.40 -2.75 -10.48
N ASP A 31 14.78 -2.37 -9.37
CA ASP A 31 13.99 -3.26 -8.54
C ASP A 31 12.55 -3.33 -9.06
N ARG A 32 12.19 -4.50 -9.58
CA ARG A 32 10.88 -4.75 -10.20
C ARG A 32 9.77 -4.92 -9.17
N GLU A 33 10.12 -5.12 -7.90
CA GLU A 33 9.15 -5.14 -6.79
C GLU A 33 8.78 -3.72 -6.36
N LEU A 34 9.66 -2.74 -6.60
CA LEU A 34 9.46 -1.33 -6.24
C LEU A 34 8.91 -0.46 -7.37
N VAL A 35 9.10 -0.85 -8.63
CA VAL A 35 8.53 -0.16 -9.78
C VAL A 35 8.29 -1.16 -10.92
N PRO A 36 7.22 -1.02 -11.72
CA PRO A 36 7.05 -1.85 -12.90
C PRO A 36 8.19 -1.64 -13.90
N ALA A 37 8.45 -2.65 -14.74
CA ALA A 37 9.44 -2.55 -15.79
C ALA A 37 9.08 -1.43 -16.80
N PRO A 38 10.08 -0.72 -17.35
CA PRO A 38 9.85 0.30 -18.38
C PRO A 38 9.21 -0.33 -19.61
N VAL A 39 8.56 0.51 -20.42
CA VAL A 39 7.83 0.04 -21.59
C VAL A 39 8.81 -0.43 -22.66
N MET A 40 8.52 -1.58 -23.27
CA MET A 40 9.42 -2.25 -24.22
C MET A 40 9.81 -1.39 -25.43
N THR A 41 9.00 -0.37 -25.77
CA THR A 41 9.28 0.58 -26.85
C THR A 41 10.31 1.64 -26.47
N HIS A 42 10.53 1.88 -25.18
CA HIS A 42 11.46 2.90 -24.67
C HIS A 42 12.12 2.42 -23.36
N PRO A 43 13.35 1.89 -23.39
CA PRO A 43 13.99 1.23 -22.25
C PRO A 43 14.22 2.11 -21.01
N ASP A 44 14.00 3.43 -21.10
CA ASP A 44 14.15 4.40 -20.01
C ASP A 44 12.88 5.22 -19.75
N ARG A 45 11.72 4.75 -20.24
CA ARG A 45 10.44 5.42 -20.04
C ARG A 45 9.38 4.51 -19.43
N TRP A 46 8.68 5.07 -18.46
CA TRP A 46 7.56 4.44 -17.77
C TRP A 46 6.27 5.09 -18.21
N ARG A 47 5.23 4.30 -18.49
CA ARG A 47 3.90 4.85 -18.73
C ARG A 47 3.27 5.21 -17.40
N LEU A 48 2.73 6.42 -17.31
CA LEU A 48 2.07 6.88 -16.10
C LEU A 48 0.91 5.95 -15.72
N ASP A 49 0.07 5.57 -16.68
CA ASP A 49 -1.01 4.59 -16.51
C ASP A 49 -0.54 3.27 -15.86
N GLN A 50 0.59 2.72 -16.30
CA GLN A 50 1.18 1.49 -15.74
C GLN A 50 1.66 1.70 -14.29
N LEU A 51 2.23 2.87 -13.99
CA LEU A 51 2.65 3.21 -12.64
C LEU A 51 1.45 3.31 -11.70
N ILE A 52 0.38 4.01 -12.12
CA ILE A 52 -0.86 4.13 -11.33
C ILE A 52 -1.47 2.75 -11.08
N ALA A 53 -1.65 1.93 -12.12
CA ALA A 53 -2.23 0.60 -11.97
C ALA A 53 -1.39 -0.31 -11.05
N TRP A 54 -0.07 -0.15 -11.08
CA TRP A 54 0.82 -0.86 -10.16
C TRP A 54 0.69 -0.34 -8.72
N GLU A 55 0.61 0.98 -8.52
CA GLU A 55 0.40 1.60 -7.21
C GLU A 55 -0.92 1.12 -6.58
N GLU A 56 -2.02 1.14 -7.35
CA GLU A 56 -3.34 0.65 -6.91
C GLU A 56 -3.31 -0.83 -6.51
N ARG A 57 -2.65 -1.67 -7.31
CA ARG A 57 -2.51 -3.10 -6.99
C ARG A 57 -1.72 -3.32 -5.70
N ARG A 58 -0.69 -2.53 -5.43
CA ARG A 58 0.10 -2.60 -4.19
C ARG A 58 -0.70 -2.14 -2.97
N MET A 59 -1.51 -1.10 -3.12
CA MET A 59 -2.44 -0.66 -2.08
C MET A 59 -3.43 -1.77 -1.75
N ALA A 60 -4.09 -2.35 -2.77
CA ALA A 60 -5.03 -3.45 -2.58
C ALA A 60 -4.40 -4.67 -1.91
N LEU A 61 -3.15 -5.02 -2.25
CA LEU A 61 -2.42 -6.12 -1.60
C LEU A 61 -2.13 -5.81 -0.13
N ALA A 62 -1.72 -4.57 0.18
CA ALA A 62 -1.46 -4.14 1.55
C ALA A 62 -2.75 -4.09 2.38
N GLU A 63 -3.85 -3.63 1.79
CA GLU A 63 -5.18 -3.65 2.41
C GLU A 63 -5.63 -5.09 2.70
N ALA A 64 -5.47 -6.01 1.75
CA ALA A 64 -5.79 -7.41 1.95
C ALA A 64 -4.91 -8.07 3.04
N ALA A 65 -3.62 -7.72 3.11
CA ALA A 65 -2.74 -8.19 4.16
C ALA A 65 -3.14 -7.66 5.54
N LEU A 66 -3.58 -6.40 5.63
CA LEU A 66 -4.12 -5.82 6.85
C LEU A 66 -5.43 -6.49 7.25
N ASP A 67 -6.33 -6.76 6.31
CA ASP A 67 -7.59 -7.48 6.56
C ASP A 67 -7.34 -8.90 7.08
N ALA A 68 -6.39 -9.62 6.49
CA ALA A 68 -5.99 -10.96 6.94
C ALA A 68 -5.41 -10.96 8.38
N LEU A 69 -4.70 -9.89 8.76
CA LEU A 69 -4.24 -9.69 10.14
C LEU A 69 -5.36 -9.23 11.09
N ALA A 70 -6.39 -8.58 10.54
CA ALA A 70 -7.52 -8.06 11.28
C ALA A 70 -8.61 -9.11 11.56
N VAL A 71 -8.56 -10.30 10.95
CA VAL A 71 -9.42 -11.44 11.33
C VAL A 71 -9.11 -11.79 12.78
N PRO A 72 -9.95 -11.39 13.75
CA PRO A 72 -9.78 -11.85 15.10
C PRO A 72 -10.31 -13.30 15.10
N ASP A 73 -9.61 -14.19 15.78
CA ASP A 73 -10.28 -15.23 16.56
C ASP A 73 -11.22 -14.48 17.51
N ARG A 74 -12.42 -14.16 17.01
CA ARG A 74 -13.41 -13.34 17.70
C ARG A 74 -14.09 -14.23 18.72
N ARG A 75 -13.34 -14.70 19.72
CA ARG A 75 -13.90 -14.87 21.05
C ARG A 75 -14.22 -13.46 21.50
N GLU A 76 -15.48 -13.09 21.33
CA GLU A 76 -16.07 -11.88 21.87
C GLU A 76 -15.97 -11.95 23.40
N VAL A 77 -14.79 -11.64 23.94
CA VAL A 77 -14.62 -11.44 25.37
C VAL A 77 -15.31 -10.11 25.64
N ASN A 78 -16.57 -10.21 26.03
CA ASN A 78 -17.39 -9.07 26.39
C ASN A 78 -16.64 -8.32 27.50
N VAL A 79 -16.31 -7.04 27.29
CA VAL A 79 -15.54 -6.23 28.26
C VAL A 79 -16.19 -6.25 29.66
N THR A 80 -17.50 -6.48 29.71
CA THR A 80 -18.28 -6.64 30.95
C THR A 80 -17.89 -7.89 31.75
N ASP A 81 -17.36 -8.93 31.12
CA ASP A 81 -16.87 -10.17 31.76
C ASP A 81 -15.51 -9.97 32.45
N LEU A 82 -14.75 -8.96 32.00
CA LEU A 82 -13.45 -8.59 32.57
C LEU A 82 -13.56 -7.63 33.76
N LEU A 83 -14.76 -7.12 34.05
CA LEU A 83 -14.98 -6.23 35.17
C LEU A 83 -15.39 -7.02 36.41
N PRO A 84 -14.75 -6.80 37.58
CA PRO A 84 -15.16 -7.44 38.82
C PRO A 84 -16.60 -7.06 39.14
N GLN A 85 -17.47 -8.07 39.33
CA GLN A 85 -18.89 -7.81 39.56
C GLN A 85 -19.12 -6.98 40.83
N PRO A 86 -19.96 -5.93 40.78
CA PRO A 86 -20.26 -5.11 41.94
C PRO A 86 -20.99 -5.95 43.00
N LYS A 87 -20.41 -5.99 44.21
CA LYS A 87 -20.92 -6.72 45.37
C LYS A 87 -22.31 -6.18 45.75
N ARG A 88 -23.37 -6.94 45.43
CA ARG A 88 -24.75 -6.67 45.89
C ARG A 88 -24.77 -6.58 47.42
N ARG A 89 -24.92 -5.37 47.97
CA ARG A 89 -25.24 -5.19 49.38
C ARG A 89 -26.71 -5.52 49.59
N ARG A 90 -26.97 -6.64 50.29
CA ARG A 90 -28.27 -6.98 50.87
C ARG A 90 -28.58 -5.90 51.92
N SER A 91 -29.59 -5.08 51.65
CA SER A 91 -30.19 -4.25 52.70
C SER A 91 -31.38 -5.02 53.25
N ALA A 92 -31.37 -5.17 54.58
CA ALA A 92 -32.37 -5.85 55.38
C ALA A 92 -33.69 -5.06 55.46
#